data_AF-A0A8S3HQL6-F1
#
_entry.id   AF-A0A8S3HQL6-F1
#
_cell.length_a   1.000
_cell.length_b   1.000
_cell.length_c   1.000
_cell.angle_alpha   90.00
_cell.angle_beta   90.00
_cell.angle_gamma   90.00
#
_symmetry.space_group_name_H-M   'P 1'
#
loop_
_entity.id
_entity.type
_entity.pdbx_description
1 polymer ?
#
loop_
_entity_poly.entity_id
_entity_poly.type
_entity_poly.pdbx_seq_one_letter_code
_entity_poly.pdbx_strand_id
1 'polypeptide(L)' 'NSSVTNPEETVGITQFLSNHEGFDGIIKYRYSDFLVNEISSDGVVIHLTDLSCPDFGQNKSNLTTVTI' A
#
# COMPACT_ATOMS: atom_id res chain seq x y z
N ASN A 1 3.04 35.67 17.88
CA ASN A 1 4.05 34.60 17.98
C ASN A 1 3.35 33.26 18.05
N SER A 2 3.10 32.64 16.91
CA SER A 2 2.49 31.32 16.85
C SER A 2 3.63 30.31 16.77
N SER A 3 3.88 29.59 17.85
CA SER A 3 4.79 28.44 17.87
C SER A 3 4.21 27.35 16.98
N VAL A 4 4.63 27.30 15.72
CA VAL A 4 4.29 26.21 14.81
C VAL A 4 4.91 24.95 15.43
N THR A 5 4.07 24.12 16.02
CA THR A 5 4.49 22.84 16.56
C THR A 5 4.57 21.86 15.40
N ASN A 6 5.71 21.19 15.24
CA ASN A 6 5.84 20.13 14.23
C ASN A 6 4.80 19.04 14.56
N PRO A 7 3.97 18.59 13.59
CA PRO A 7 3.01 17.51 13.82
C PRO A 7 3.63 16.27 14.48
N GLU A 8 4.88 15.93 14.15
CA GLU A 8 5.64 14.84 14.77
C GLU A 8 5.84 15.04 16.28
N GLU A 9 6.16 16.26 16.71
CA GLU A 9 6.33 16.60 18.13
C GLU A 9 5.02 16.46 18.91
N THR A 10 3.89 16.81 18.28
CA THR A 10 2.56 16.67 18.92
C THR A 10 2.18 15.22 19.20
N VAL A 11 2.79 14.27 18.48
CA VAL A 11 2.62 12.83 18.68
C VAL A 11 3.83 12.17 19.38
N GLY A 12 4.77 12.97 19.88
CA GLY A 12 5.91 12.51 20.68
C GLY A 12 7.15 12.04 19.89
N ILE A 13 7.18 12.21 18.58
CA ILE A 13 8.35 11.89 17.74
C ILE A 13 9.29 13.10 17.74
N THR A 14 10.34 13.06 18.56
CA THR A 14 11.19 14.24 18.86
C THR A 14 12.70 14.03 18.71
N GLN A 15 13.14 12.80 18.49
CA GLN A 15 14.56 12.44 18.52
C GLN A 15 15.04 11.85 17.21
N PHE A 16 16.27 12.17 16.85
CA PHE A 16 16.99 11.59 15.71
C PHE A 16 18.12 10.69 16.23
N LEU A 17 18.43 9.61 15.51
CA LEU A 17 19.55 8.74 15.86
C LEU A 17 20.91 9.38 15.52
N SER A 18 20.95 10.25 14.51
CA SER A 18 22.16 10.83 13.94
C SER A 18 22.23 12.35 14.17
N ASN A 19 23.46 12.87 14.22
CA ASN A 19 23.73 14.29 14.48
C ASN A 19 24.22 15.08 13.26
N HIS A 20 23.90 14.62 12.04
CA HIS A 20 24.23 15.35 10.80
C HIS A 20 23.15 16.39 10.48
N GLU A 21 23.52 17.42 9.71
CA GLU A 21 22.56 18.41 9.20
C GLU A 21 21.52 17.73 8.30
N GLY A 22 20.26 18.12 8.48
CA GLY A 22 19.16 17.64 7.65
C GLY A 22 19.23 18.21 6.23
N PHE A 23 18.42 17.65 5.34
CA PHE A 23 18.24 18.17 3.99
C PHE A 23 16.79 17.98 3.56
N ASP A 24 16.37 18.79 2.59
CA ASP A 24 15.02 18.70 2.04
C ASP A 24 14.96 17.71 0.88
N GLY A 25 13.87 16.96 0.82
CA GLY A 25 13.60 16.01 -0.26
C GLY A 25 12.11 15.78 -0.43
N ILE A 26 11.70 15.54 -1.68
CA ILE A 26 10.32 15.16 -1.97
C ILE A 26 10.22 13.63 -1.89
N ILE A 27 9.44 13.13 -0.94
CA ILE A 27 9.13 11.70 -0.81
C ILE A 27 7.73 11.45 -1.40
N LYS A 28 7.55 10.31 -2.08
CA LYS A 28 6.31 9.90 -2.76
C LYS A 28 5.92 10.81 -3.94
N TYR A 29 6.88 11.22 -4.76
CA TYR A 29 6.62 12.08 -5.93
C TYR A 29 5.81 11.35 -7.03
N ARG A 30 6.09 10.08 -7.25
CA ARG A 30 5.28 9.14 -8.05
C ARG A 30 4.84 7.99 -7.16
N TYR A 31 3.71 7.36 -7.48
CA TYR A 31 3.23 6.17 -6.75
C TYR A 31 4.29 5.04 -6.73
N SER A 32 5.08 4.93 -7.81
CA SER A 32 6.15 3.95 -7.95
C SER A 32 7.36 4.22 -7.06
N ASP A 33 7.50 5.42 -6.50
CA ASP A 33 8.65 5.79 -5.67
C ASP A 33 8.54 5.20 -4.24
N PHE A 34 7.36 4.69 -3.86
CA PHE A 34 7.12 4.09 -2.56
C PHE A 34 6.18 2.88 -2.68
N LEU A 35 6.75 1.71 -2.97
CA LEU A 35 6.03 0.43 -3.04
C LEU A 35 6.22 -0.35 -1.74
N VAL A 36 5.13 -0.93 -1.23
CA VAL A 36 5.14 -1.74 0.01
C VAL A 36 4.66 -3.15 -0.33
N ASN A 37 5.43 -4.15 0.06
CA ASN A 37 5.04 -5.55 0.00
C ASN A 37 4.97 -6.10 1.43
N GLU A 38 3.84 -6.69 1.78
CA GLU A 38 3.65 -7.32 3.08
C GLU A 38 4.55 -8.55 3.22
N ILE A 39 5.03 -8.80 4.44
CA ILE A 39 5.72 -10.03 4.81
C ILE A 39 4.81 -10.77 5.79
N SER A 40 4.42 -11.99 5.43
CA SER A 40 3.56 -12.82 6.29
C SER A 40 4.28 -13.22 7.59
N SER A 41 3.53 -13.70 8.58
CA SER A 41 4.08 -14.27 9.82
C SER A 41 5.05 -15.43 9.58
N ASP A 42 4.94 -16.10 8.42
CA ASP A 42 5.83 -17.19 7.99
C ASP A 42 7.08 -16.68 7.25
N GLY A 43 7.26 -15.35 7.14
CA GLY A 43 8.40 -14.72 6.48
C GLY A 43 8.30 -14.64 4.96
N VAL A 44 7.12 -14.88 4.37
CA VAL A 44 6.93 -14.85 2.92
C VAL A 44 6.57 -13.42 2.47
N VAL A 45 7.31 -12.89 1.48
CA VAL A 45 6.98 -11.60 0.85
C VAL A 45 5.87 -11.80 -0.16
N ILE A 46 4.74 -11.13 0.06
CA ILE A 46 3.53 -11.26 -0.78
C ILE A 46 3.71 -10.49 -2.09
N HIS A 47 3.43 -11.17 -3.20
CA HIS A 47 3.45 -10.61 -4.55
C HIS A 47 2.22 -11.08 -5.33
N LEU A 48 1.75 -10.25 -6.29
CA LEU A 48 0.74 -10.67 -7.25
C LEU A 48 1.36 -11.64 -8.26
N THR A 49 1.08 -12.93 -8.12
CA THR A 49 1.66 -14.00 -8.96
C THR A 49 0.73 -14.49 -10.06
N ASP A 50 -0.58 -14.20 -9.96
CA ASP A 50 -1.58 -14.65 -10.92
C ASP A 50 -2.57 -13.52 -11.25
N LEU A 51 -2.84 -13.37 -12.53
CA LEU A 51 -3.78 -12.39 -13.11
C LEU A 51 -4.97 -13.08 -13.78
N SER A 52 -5.05 -14.41 -13.68
CA SER A 52 -6.15 -15.19 -14.23
C SER A 52 -7.48 -14.80 -13.60
N CYS A 53 -8.57 -14.92 -14.36
CA CYS A 53 -9.90 -14.70 -13.83
C CYS A 53 -10.23 -15.86 -12.87
N PRO A 54 -10.69 -15.57 -11.64
CA PRO A 54 -11.14 -16.62 -10.74
C PRO A 54 -12.28 -17.43 -11.38
N ASP A 55 -12.21 -18.76 -11.28
CA ASP A 55 -13.30 -19.64 -11.72
C ASP A 55 -14.50 -19.48 -10.78
N PHE A 56 -15.42 -18.57 -11.12
CA PHE A 56 -16.74 -18.53 -10.49
C PHE A 56 -17.52 -19.73 -11.03
N GLY A 57 -17.59 -20.80 -10.23
CA GLY A 57 -18.21 -22.08 -10.60
C GLY A 57 -19.46 -21.90 -11.46
N GLN A 58 -19.38 -22.32 -12.72
CA GLN A 58 -20.47 -22.25 -13.68
C GLN A 58 -21.62 -23.13 -13.20
N ASN A 59 -22.65 -22.57 -12.55
CA ASN A 59 -23.94 -23.25 -12.51
C ASN A 59 -24.54 -23.14 -13.93
N LYS A 60 -24.25 -24.14 -14.77
CA LYS A 60 -24.94 -24.34 -16.04
C LYS A 60 -26.40 -24.77 -15.76
N SER A 61 -27.21 -23.91 -15.16
CA SER A 61 -28.66 -24.08 -15.16
C SER A 61 -29.15 -23.65 -16.54
N ASN A 62 -29.30 -24.62 -17.44
CA ASN A 62 -30.11 -24.61 -18.66
C ASN A 62 -30.47 -23.22 -19.21
N LEU A 63 -29.59 -22.61 -20.01
CA LEU A 63 -29.95 -21.49 -20.87
C LEU A 63 -30.86 -22.02 -21.97
N THR A 64 -32.17 -22.05 -21.73
CA THR A 64 -33.16 -22.18 -22.81
C THR A 64 -33.18 -20.84 -23.55
N THR A 65 -32.51 -20.78 -24.70
CA THR A 65 -32.67 -19.68 -25.66
C THR A 65 -34.15 -19.59 -26.06
N VAL A 66 -34.86 -18.57 -25.56
CA VAL A 66 -36.13 -18.16 -26.16
C VAL A 66 -35.77 -17.21 -27.30
N THR A 67 -35.86 -17.70 -28.53
CA THR A 67 -35.84 -16.86 -29.73
C THR A 67 -37.19 -16.13 -29.82
N ILE A 68 -37.12 -14.80 -29.95
CA ILE A 68 -38.25 -13.89 -30.12
C ILE A 68 -38.91 -14.11 -31.49
#